data_AF-A0A416UGZ2-F1
#
_entry.id   AF-A0A416UGZ2-F1
#
_cell.length_a   1.000
_cell.length_b   1.000
_cell.length_c   1.000
_cell.angle_alpha   90.00
_cell.angle_beta   90.00
_cell.angle_gamma   90.00
#
_symmetry.space_group_name_H-M   'P 1'
#
loop_
_entity.id
_entity.type
_entity.pdbx_description
1 polymer ?
#
loop_
_entity_poly.entity_id
_entity_poly.type
_entity_poly.pdbx_seq_one_letter_code
_entity_poly.pdbx_strand_id
1 'polypeptide(L)' 'MRKRQNVNFHLLPIKEESISIPKEVARYLLDISKLIIGGAVITAALDMIPDKITVIYIAGVAATVIAIGAFITLITYKK' A
#
# COMPACT_ATOMS: atom_id res chain seq x y z
N MET A 1 21.57 -29.74 37.71
CA MET A 1 22.19 -28.53 37.12
C MET A 1 21.59 -28.31 35.72
N ARG A 2 20.70 -27.32 35.53
CA ARG A 2 20.05 -27.04 34.22
C ARG A 2 20.90 -26.06 33.40
N LYS A 3 21.42 -26.53 32.25
CA LYS A 3 22.13 -25.68 31.27
C LYS A 3 21.18 -24.63 30.71
N ARG A 4 21.49 -23.35 30.92
CA ARG A 4 20.81 -22.22 30.26
C ARG A 4 21.24 -22.21 28.79
N GLN A 5 20.33 -22.54 27.87
CA GLN A 5 20.54 -22.28 26.45
C GLN A 5 20.56 -20.77 26.23
N ASN A 6 21.70 -20.25 25.82
CA ASN A 6 21.88 -18.87 25.43
C ASN A 6 21.32 -18.72 24.02
N VAL A 7 20.05 -18.33 23.91
CA VAL A 7 19.42 -18.05 22.62
C VAL A 7 19.97 -16.71 22.15
N ASN A 8 21.00 -16.78 21.30
CA ASN A 8 21.49 -15.62 20.56
C ASN A 8 20.36 -15.19 19.62
N PHE A 9 19.54 -14.25 20.06
CA PHE A 9 18.67 -13.49 19.17
C PHE A 9 19.59 -12.72 18.23
N HIS A 10 19.81 -13.28 17.04
CA HIS A 10 20.31 -12.54 15.90
C HIS A 10 19.22 -11.51 15.58
N LEU A 11 19.27 -10.36 16.25
CA LEU A 11 18.50 -9.20 15.86
C LEU A 11 18.97 -8.87 14.45
N LEU A 12 18.15 -9.25 13.46
CA LEU A 12 18.28 -8.69 12.11
C LEU A 12 18.47 -7.19 12.31
N PRO A 13 19.48 -6.56 11.69
CA PRO A 13 19.64 -5.13 11.81
C PRO A 13 18.36 -4.50 11.29
N ILE A 14 17.50 -4.07 12.23
CA ILE A 14 16.36 -3.22 11.93
C ILE A 14 17.04 -1.94 11.53
N LYS A 15 17.30 -1.83 10.22
CA LYS A 15 17.77 -0.63 9.59
C LYS A 15 16.72 0.40 9.98
N GLU A 16 17.06 1.29 10.91
CA GLU A 16 16.34 2.52 11.16
C GLU A 16 16.44 3.32 9.86
N GLU A 17 15.67 2.90 8.84
CA GLU A 17 15.34 3.75 7.72
C GLU A 17 14.56 4.88 8.37
N SER A 18 15.22 6.02 8.57
CA SER A 18 14.56 7.28 8.83
C SER A 18 13.52 7.45 7.73
N ILE A 19 12.27 7.03 8.00
CA ILE A 19 11.19 7.08 7.03
C ILE A 19 10.97 8.56 6.79
N SER A 20 11.37 9.03 5.62
CA SER A 20 11.06 10.37 5.22
C SER A 20 9.54 10.45 5.05
N ILE A 21 8.90 11.44 5.68
CA ILE A 21 7.47 11.79 5.53
C ILE A 21 6.94 11.52 4.09
N PRO A 22 7.64 11.90 3.00
CA PRO A 22 7.21 11.58 1.63
C PRO A 22 7.14 10.10 1.27
N LYS A 23 8.04 9.23 1.78
CA LYS A 23 7.94 7.77 1.60
C LYS A 23 6.68 7.23 2.28
N GLU A 24 6.35 7.76 3.45
CA GLU A 24 5.17 7.33 4.20
C GLU A 24 3.88 7.75 3.51
N VAL A 25 3.82 9.00 3.02
CA VAL A 25 2.71 9.50 2.20
C VAL A 25 2.54 8.69 0.91
N ALA A 26 3.62 8.35 0.22
CA ALA A 26 3.56 7.49 -0.96
C ALA A 26 3.03 6.09 -0.63
N ARG A 27 3.44 5.51 0.51
CA ARG A 27 2.92 4.21 0.98
C ARG A 27 1.42 4.29 1.28
N TYR A 28 0.96 5.34 1.96
CA TYR A 28 -0.47 5.56 2.21
C TYR A 28 -1.28 5.71 0.92
N LEU A 29 -0.80 6.51 -0.04
CA LEU A 29 -1.46 6.68 -1.34
C LEU A 29 -1.60 5.34 -2.09
N LEU A 30 -0.57 4.49 -2.03
CA LEU A 30 -0.63 3.16 -2.64
C LEU A 30 -1.59 2.21 -1.93
N ASP A 31 -1.71 2.30 -0.60
CA ASP A 31 -2.67 1.46 0.13
C ASP A 31 -4.12 1.92 -0.11
N ILE A 32 -4.35 3.23 -0.26
CA ILE A 32 -5.65 3.77 -0.68
C ILE A 32 -5.99 3.30 -2.10
N SER A 33 -5.04 3.30 -3.03
CA SER A 33 -5.33 2.85 -4.41
C SER A 33 -5.73 1.36 -4.45
N LYS A 34 -5.07 0.50 -3.67
CA LYS A 34 -5.46 -0.91 -3.51
C LYS A 34 -6.85 -1.04 -2.89
N LEU A 35 -7.17 -0.21 -1.90
CA LEU A 35 -8.50 -0.21 -1.26
C LEU A 35 -9.59 0.15 -2.27
N ILE A 36 -9.36 1.16 -3.13
CA ILE A 36 -10.31 1.56 -4.18
C ILE A 36 -10.55 0.43 -5.17
N ILE A 37 -9.49 -0.23 -5.63
CA ILE A 37 -9.61 -1.38 -6.55
C ILE A 37 -10.34 -2.54 -5.86
N GLY A 38 -9.95 -2.89 -4.64
CA GLY A 38 -10.58 -3.98 -3.88
C GLY A 38 -12.06 -3.73 -3.61
N GLY A 39 -12.42 -2.51 -3.19
CA GLY A 39 -13.81 -2.11 -2.99
C GLY A 39 -14.64 -2.18 -4.27
N ALA A 40 -14.08 -1.72 -5.40
CA ALA A 40 -14.75 -1.80 -6.69
C ALA A 40 -14.97 -3.24 -7.17
N VAL A 41 -13.97 -4.11 -7.01
CA VAL A 41 -14.08 -5.53 -7.36
C VAL A 41 -15.12 -6.23 -6.49
N ILE A 42 -15.13 -5.99 -5.16
CA ILE A 42 -16.13 -6.56 -4.26
C ILE A 42 -17.54 -6.08 -4.64
N THR A 43 -17.70 -4.78 -4.89
CA THR A 43 -19.00 -4.19 -5.28
C THR A 43 -19.52 -4.79 -6.59
N ALA A 44 -18.63 -5.01 -7.56
CA ALA A 44 -18.97 -5.65 -8.82
C ALA A 44 -19.27 -7.15 -8.66
N ALA A 45 -18.53 -7.86 -7.80
CA ALA A 45 -18.73 -9.28 -7.53
C ALA A 45 -20.03 -9.57 -6.78
N LEU A 46 -20.44 -8.65 -5.90
CA LEU A 46 -21.70 -8.73 -5.16
C LEU A 46 -22.91 -8.23 -5.97
N ASP A 47 -22.70 -7.81 -7.22
CA ASP A 47 -23.70 -7.22 -8.13
C ASP A 47 -24.56 -6.13 -7.44
N MET A 48 -23.96 -5.39 -6.50
CA MET A 48 -24.64 -4.38 -5.69
C MET A 48 -25.07 -3.15 -6.49
N ILE A 49 -24.53 -2.98 -7.70
CA ILE A 49 -24.78 -1.84 -8.57
C ILE A 49 -25.03 -2.37 -9.99
N PRO A 50 -26.11 -1.92 -10.67
CA PRO A 50 -26.46 -2.40 -12.01
C PRO A 50 -25.38 -2.10 -13.06
N ASP A 51 -24.66 -0.98 -12.90
CA ASP A 51 -23.62 -0.54 -13.82
C ASP A 51 -22.18 -0.84 -13.31
N LYS A 52 -21.95 -2.12 -13.05
CA LYS A 52 -20.66 -2.65 -12.54
C LYS A 52 -19.45 -2.33 -13.43
N ILE A 53 -19.64 -2.27 -14.76
CA ILE A 53 -18.55 -1.95 -15.70
C ILE A 53 -18.07 -0.51 -15.49
N THR A 54 -19.01 0.44 -15.38
CA THR A 54 -18.68 1.85 -15.14
C THR A 54 -18.01 2.05 -13.79
N VAL A 55 -18.45 1.33 -12.74
CA VAL A 55 -17.83 1.40 -11.41
C VAL A 55 -16.38 0.91 -11.44
N ILE A 56 -16.11 -0.24 -12.08
CA ILE A 56 -14.74 -0.77 -12.22
C ILE A 56 -13.88 0.22 -13.01
N TYR A 57 -14.42 0.80 -14.09
CA TYR A 57 -13.69 1.75 -14.92
C TYR A 57 -13.29 3.00 -14.14
N ILE A 58 -14.24 3.63 -13.43
CA ILE A 58 -13.98 4.83 -12.61
C ILE A 58 -12.97 4.52 -11.50
N ALA A 59 -13.14 3.38 -10.81
CA ALA A 59 -12.23 2.97 -9.76
C ALA A 59 -10.81 2.70 -10.30
N GLY A 60 -10.70 2.08 -11.47
CA GLY A 60 -9.43 1.86 -12.16
C GLY A 60 -8.73 3.17 -12.50
N VAL A 61 -9.44 4.13 -13.09
CA VAL A 61 -8.89 5.46 -13.41
C VAL A 61 -8.44 6.19 -12.14
N ALA A 62 -9.29 6.23 -11.10
CA ALA A 62 -8.97 6.88 -9.83
C ALA A 62 -7.73 6.26 -9.16
N ALA A 63 -7.67 4.93 -9.09
CA ALA A 63 -6.53 4.22 -8.51
C ALA A 63 -5.24 4.46 -9.28
N THR A 64 -5.31 4.53 -10.62
CA THR A 64 -4.16 4.81 -11.48
C THR A 64 -3.61 6.22 -11.23
N VAL A 65 -4.48 7.23 -11.16
CA VAL A 65 -4.08 8.62 -10.86
C VAL A 65 -3.39 8.72 -9.50
N ILE A 66 -3.96 8.08 -8.47
CA ILE A 66 -3.40 8.06 -7.11
C ILE A 66 -2.04 7.35 -7.09
N ALA A 67 -1.91 6.22 -7.79
CA ALA A 67 -0.66 5.47 -7.88
C ALA A 67 0.45 6.27 -8.59
N ILE A 68 0.12 6.98 -9.68
CA ILE A 68 1.05 7.87 -10.36
C ILE A 68 1.47 9.01 -9.43
N GLY A 69 0.54 9.62 -8.70
CA GLY A 69 0.82 10.64 -7.70
C GLY A 69 1.79 10.15 -6.62
N ALA A 70 1.56 8.95 -6.09
CA ALA A 70 2.44 8.29 -5.13
C ALA A 70 3.85 8.03 -5.68
N PHE A 71 3.93 7.65 -6.96
CA PHE A 71 5.21 7.40 -7.62
C PHE A 71 6.00 8.70 -7.84
N ILE A 72 5.33 9.78 -8.25
CA ILE A 72 5.94 11.10 -8.43
C ILE A 72 6.43 11.67 -7.09
N THR A 73 5.64 11.57 -6.02
CA THR A 73 6.07 12.02 -4.68
C THR A 73 7.28 11.22 -4.22
N LEU A 74 7.31 9.90 -4.46
CA LEU A 74 8.44 9.06 -4.09
C LEU A 74 9.72 9.41 -4.87
N ILE A 75 9.62 9.81 -6.14
CA ILE A 75 10.78 10.24 -6.95
C ILE A 75 11.26 11.65 -6.57
N THR A 76 10.33 12.60 -6.43
CA THR A 76 10.64 14.02 -6.20
C THR A 76 11.38 14.22 -4.88
N TYR A 77 11.01 13.47 -3.84
CA TYR A 77 11.62 13.57 -2.52
C TYR A 77 12.81 12.62 -2.30
N LYS A 78 13.23 11.88 -3.33
CA LYS A 78 14.45 11.07 -3.30
C LYS A 78 15.69 11.88 -3.72
N LYS A 79 15.51 13.08 -4.28
CA LYS A 79 16.55 14.10 -4.50
C LYS A 79 16.74 14.92 -3.25
#